data_AF-A0A952H7N6-F1
#
_entry.id   AF-A0A952H7N6-F1
#
_cell.length_a   1.000
_cell.length_b   1.000
_cell.length_c   1.000
_cell.angle_alpha   90.00
_cell.angle_beta   90.00
_cell.angle_gamma   90.00
#
_symmetry.space_group_name_H-M   'P 1'
#
loop_
_entity.id
_entity.type
_entity.pdbx_description
1 polymer ?
#
loop_
_entity_poly.entity_id
_entity_poly.type
_entity_poly.pdbx_seq_one_letter_code
_entity_poly.pdbx_strand_id
1 'polypeptide(L)'
;MFPWFWLWAPQLRLPFSGDVAQDIEPRLDWFFAGIKPQAGDARIEARAFDVASYGHQLGVITDALIDMAERLPAEVVAGSKPLTQLRAIRDRIEAIKDTEYDRELVDLEARLQRLRTRRAAAA
;
A
#
# COMPACT_ATOMS: atom_id res chain seq x y z
N MET A 1 20.03 -23.78 5.69
CA MET A 1 19.21 -22.81 6.45
C MET A 1 20.05 -22.24 7.58
N PHE A 2 20.14 -20.91 7.70
CA PHE A 2 20.99 -20.26 8.71
C PHE A 2 20.37 -20.41 10.12
N PRO A 3 21.07 -21.04 11.08
CA PRO A 3 20.50 -21.47 12.36
C PRO A 3 20.14 -20.33 13.33
N TRP A 4 20.51 -19.09 13.01
CA TRP A 4 20.37 -17.94 13.92
C TRP A 4 19.02 -17.21 13.81
N PHE A 5 18.20 -17.51 12.79
CA PHE A 5 16.90 -16.84 12.59
C PHE A 5 15.87 -17.14 13.70
N TRP A 6 16.01 -18.27 14.41
CA TRP A 6 15.09 -18.67 15.47
C TRP A 6 15.20 -17.81 16.75
N LEU A 7 16.32 -17.12 16.96
CA LEU A 7 16.50 -16.21 18.10
C LEU A 7 15.67 -14.93 17.97
N TRP A 8 15.42 -14.48 16.75
CA TRP A 8 14.83 -13.17 16.48
C TRP A 8 13.32 -13.20 16.20
N ALA A 9 12.74 -14.38 15.95
CA ALA A 9 11.30 -14.54 15.74
C ALA A 9 10.80 -15.96 16.14
N PRO A 10 10.78 -16.30 17.43
CA PRO A 10 10.29 -17.61 17.88
C PRO A 10 8.80 -17.76 17.57
N GLN A 11 8.46 -18.68 16.68
CA GLN A 11 7.08 -19.02 16.34
C GLN A 11 6.51 -20.01 17.37
N LEU A 12 6.13 -19.49 18.55
CA LEU A 12 5.52 -20.29 19.61
C LEU A 12 4.06 -20.60 19.27
N ARG A 13 3.76 -21.86 18.95
CA ARG A 13 2.39 -22.37 18.79
C ARG A 13 2.03 -23.22 20.00
N LEU A 14 1.18 -22.70 20.88
CA LEU A 14 0.72 -23.46 22.05
C LEU A 14 -0.45 -24.36 21.64
N PRO A 15 -0.58 -25.58 22.21
CA PRO A 15 -1.78 -26.37 21.99
C PRO A 15 -2.99 -25.56 22.46
N PHE A 16 -4.04 -25.51 21.62
CA PHE A 16 -5.25 -24.69 21.78
C PHE A 16 -5.12 -23.16 21.52
N SER A 17 -3.95 -22.62 21.18
CA SER A 17 -3.89 -21.28 20.57
C SER A 17 -4.27 -21.42 19.10
N GLY A 18 -5.44 -20.95 18.69
CA GLY A 18 -5.81 -20.87 17.27
C GLY A 18 -4.82 -20.02 16.47
N ASP A 19 -5.03 -19.88 15.16
CA ASP A 19 -4.22 -18.99 14.33
C ASP A 19 -4.28 -17.57 14.90
N VAL A 20 -3.21 -17.13 15.55
CA VAL A 20 -3.03 -15.74 15.95
C VAL A 20 -2.75 -14.97 14.67
N ALA A 21 -3.80 -14.42 14.07
CA ALA A 21 -3.64 -13.34 13.10
C ALA A 21 -3.04 -12.16 13.88
N GLN A 22 -1.72 -12.01 13.81
CA GLN A 22 -1.05 -10.82 14.32
C GLN A 22 -1.46 -9.68 13.40
N ASP A 23 -2.40 -8.86 13.87
CA ASP A 23 -2.71 -7.59 13.25
C ASP A 23 -1.51 -6.66 13.48
N ILE A 24 -0.62 -6.60 12.50
CA ILE A 24 0.54 -5.71 12.54
C ILE A 24 0.02 -4.37 12.02
N GLU A 25 -0.61 -3.57 12.88
CA GLU A 25 -0.67 -2.13 12.66
C GLU A 25 0.76 -1.61 12.77
N PRO A 26 1.45 -1.31 11.66
CA PRO A 26 2.84 -0.89 11.74
C PRO A 26 2.82 0.50 12.36
N ARG A 27 3.39 0.65 13.56
CA ARG A 27 3.66 1.98 14.12
C ARG A 27 4.62 2.69 13.18
N LEU A 28 4.12 3.62 12.36
CA LEU A 28 4.92 4.35 11.37
C LEU A 28 5.85 5.41 11.99
N ASP A 29 5.88 5.51 13.33
CA ASP A 29 6.78 6.42 14.06
C ASP A 29 8.24 6.28 13.60
N TRP A 30 8.69 5.04 13.31
CA TRP A 30 10.05 4.80 12.82
C TRP A 30 10.31 5.38 11.42
N PHE A 31 9.28 5.40 10.56
CA PHE A 31 9.38 5.91 9.19
C PHE A 31 9.58 7.43 9.22
N PHE A 32 8.78 8.15 10.00
CA PHE A 32 8.90 9.60 10.15
C PHE A 32 10.12 10.02 10.99
N ALA A 33 10.49 9.24 12.01
CA ALA A 33 11.70 9.50 12.80
C ALA A 33 13.00 9.38 12.00
N GLY A 34 12.98 8.70 10.84
CA GLY A 34 14.11 8.61 9.92
C GLY A 34 14.33 9.86 9.07
N ILE A 35 13.41 10.84 9.09
CA ILE A 35 13.52 12.06 8.30
C ILE A 35 14.62 12.95 8.89
N LYS A 36 15.66 13.18 8.10
CA LYS A 36 16.77 14.06 8.49
C LYS A 36 16.22 15.50 8.63
N PRO A 37 16.64 16.28 9.64
CA PRO A 37 16.13 17.64 9.86
C PRO A 37 16.26 18.58 8.65
N GLN A 38 17.27 18.36 7.80
CA GLN A 38 17.46 19.11 6.55
C GLN A 38 16.50 18.72 5.41
N ALA A 39 15.83 17.57 5.52
CA ALA A 39 14.88 17.06 4.53
C ALA A 39 13.43 17.38 4.91
N GLY A 40 13.14 17.62 6.19
CA GLY A 40 11.81 17.96 6.69
C GLY A 40 11.70 17.86 8.21
N ASP A 41 10.52 18.22 8.73
CA ASP A 41 10.17 18.04 10.14
C ASP A 41 9.28 16.80 10.31
N ALA A 42 9.77 15.81 11.04
CA ALA A 42 9.08 14.53 11.22
C ALA A 42 7.64 14.66 11.75
N ARG A 43 7.36 15.63 12.63
CA ARG A 43 6.02 15.83 13.20
C ARG A 43 5.08 16.48 12.20
N ILE A 44 5.60 17.37 11.35
CA ILE A 44 4.82 17.96 10.26
C ILE A 44 4.51 16.88 9.21
N GLU A 45 5.51 16.12 8.81
CA GLU A 45 5.39 15.08 7.77
C GLU A 45 4.42 13.96 8.17
N ALA A 46 4.44 13.51 9.44
CA ALA A 46 3.46 12.55 9.94
C ALA A 46 2.02 13.08 9.80
N ARG A 47 1.77 14.33 10.18
CA ARG A 47 0.44 14.94 10.05
C ARG A 47 0.04 15.19 8.59
N ALA A 48 1.00 15.49 7.71
CA ALA A 48 0.73 15.63 6.29
C ALA A 48 0.35 14.29 5.65
N PHE A 49 1.00 13.20 6.07
CA PHE A 49 0.72 11.85 5.62
C PHE A 49 -0.70 11.38 5.99
N ASP A 50 -1.22 11.78 7.15
CA ASP A 50 -2.61 11.50 7.57
C ASP A 50 -3.66 12.16 6.67
N VAL A 51 -3.32 13.31 6.06
CA VAL A 51 -4.21 13.98 5.09
C VAL A 51 -4.18 13.25 3.75
N ALA A 52 -2.98 12.91 3.28
CA ALA A 52 -2.78 12.14 2.07
C ALA A 52 -1.41 11.46 2.12
N SER A 53 -1.37 10.16 1.87
CA SER A 53 -0.09 9.46 1.72
C SER A 53 0.71 10.04 0.55
N TYR A 54 2.04 9.96 0.59
CA TYR A 54 2.88 10.46 -0.50
C TYR A 54 2.54 9.81 -1.85
N GLY A 55 2.14 8.52 -1.85
CA GLY A 55 1.65 7.85 -3.05
C GLY A 55 0.39 8.51 -3.62
N HIS A 56 -0.56 8.91 -2.77
CA HIS A 56 -1.75 9.64 -3.20
C HIS A 56 -1.39 11.03 -3.74
N GLN A 57 -0.55 11.78 -3.03
CA GLN A 57 -0.10 13.12 -3.47
C GLN A 57 0.57 13.06 -4.85
N LEU A 58 1.49 12.11 -5.05
CA LEU A 58 2.17 11.90 -6.33
C LEU A 58 1.20 11.44 -7.43
N GLY A 59 0.21 10.61 -7.10
CA GLY A 59 -0.86 10.22 -8.03
C GLY A 59 -1.63 11.42 -8.55
N VAL A 60 -2.11 12.29 -7.65
CA VAL A 60 -2.86 13.51 -8.02
C VAL A 60 -2.01 14.43 -8.90
N ILE A 61 -0.73 14.63 -8.55
CA ILE A 61 0.19 15.44 -9.37
C ILE A 61 0.42 14.80 -10.73
N THR A 62 0.57 13.48 -10.79
CA THR A 62 0.77 12.72 -12.04
C THR A 62 -0.43 12.90 -12.97
N ASP A 63 -1.64 12.74 -12.45
CA ASP A 63 -2.87 12.90 -13.23
C ASP A 63 -3.04 14.34 -13.71
N ALA A 64 -2.78 15.33 -12.86
CA ALA A 64 -2.82 16.74 -13.25
C ALA A 64 -1.81 17.06 -14.37
N LEU A 65 -0.58 16.54 -14.29
CA LEU A 65 0.43 16.74 -15.33
C LEU A 65 0.03 16.06 -16.65
N ILE A 66 -0.55 14.87 -16.59
CA ILE A 66 -1.02 14.15 -17.76
C ILE A 66 -2.19 14.89 -18.42
N ASP A 67 -3.19 15.33 -17.64
CA ASP A 67 -4.34 16.12 -18.13
C ASP A 67 -3.88 17.44 -18.76
N MET A 68 -2.94 18.14 -18.11
CA MET A 68 -2.34 19.34 -18.69
C MET A 68 -1.63 19.04 -20.03
N ALA A 69 -0.91 17.94 -20.12
CA ALA A 69 -0.21 17.55 -21.35
C ALA A 69 -1.19 17.17 -22.47
N GLU A 70 -2.36 16.60 -22.17
CA GLU A 70 -3.38 16.25 -23.17
C GLU A 70 -4.03 17.47 -23.83
N ARG A 71 -3.93 18.64 -23.19
CA ARG A 71 -4.44 19.91 -23.72
C ARG A 71 -3.43 20.64 -24.62
N LEU A 72 -2.19 20.17 -24.67
CA LEU A 72 -1.16 20.73 -25.55
C LEU A 72 -1.31 20.18 -26.97
N PRO A 73 -0.85 20.92 -28.00
CA PRO A 73 -0.85 20.43 -29.38
C PRO A 73 -0.08 19.11 -29.49
N ALA A 74 -0.62 18.17 -30.28
CA ALA A 74 -0.07 16.82 -30.39
C ALA A 74 1.40 16.81 -30.83
N GLU A 75 1.84 17.81 -31.59
CA GLU A 75 3.22 17.95 -32.08
C GLU A 75 4.21 18.26 -30.94
N VAL A 76 3.77 18.93 -29.89
CA VAL A 76 4.57 19.26 -28.69
C VAL A 76 4.70 18.04 -27.78
N VAL A 77 3.66 17.22 -27.74
CA VAL A 77 3.54 16.05 -26.88
C VAL A 77 4.15 14.81 -27.55
N ALA A 78 4.08 14.74 -28.87
CA ALA A 78 4.59 13.64 -29.68
C ALA A 78 6.09 13.43 -29.43
N GLY A 79 6.44 12.22 -29.01
CA GLY A 79 7.84 11.85 -28.74
C GLY A 79 8.37 12.28 -27.38
N SER A 80 7.55 12.86 -26.49
CA SER A 80 7.95 13.16 -25.11
C SER A 80 8.17 11.86 -24.31
N LYS A 81 9.43 11.41 -24.25
CA LYS A 81 9.84 10.26 -23.44
C LYS A 81 9.39 10.37 -21.97
N PRO A 82 9.53 11.53 -21.29
CA PRO A 82 9.09 11.66 -19.90
C PRO A 82 7.58 11.45 -19.74
N LEU A 83 6.75 11.97 -20.65
CA LEU A 83 5.31 11.79 -20.56
C LEU A 83 4.90 10.34 -20.82
N THR A 84 5.52 9.67 -21.79
CA THR A 84 5.31 8.24 -22.03
C THR A 84 5.68 7.41 -20.80
N GLN A 85 6.81 7.72 -20.17
CA GLN A 85 7.23 7.06 -18.93
C GLN A 85 6.26 7.31 -17.78
N LEU A 86 5.80 8.56 -17.62
CA LEU A 86 4.86 8.93 -16.58
C LEU A 86 3.52 8.19 -16.73
N ARG A 87 2.98 8.08 -17.95
CA ARG A 87 1.79 7.27 -18.25
C ARG A 87 2.01 5.79 -17.92
N ALA A 88 3.13 5.22 -18.35
CA ALA A 88 3.45 3.83 -18.06
C ALA A 88 3.59 3.53 -16.56
N ILE A 89 4.15 4.47 -15.78
CA ILE A 89 4.25 4.36 -14.33
C ILE A 89 2.85 4.39 -13.71
N ARG A 90 2.01 5.36 -14.08
CA ARG A 90 0.62 5.47 -13.61
C ARG A 90 -0.15 4.18 -13.89
N ASP A 91 -0.14 3.72 -15.14
CA ASP A 91 -0.91 2.54 -15.56
C ASP A 91 -0.45 1.26 -14.82
N ARG A 92 0.85 1.14 -14.54
CA ARG A 92 1.39 0.03 -13.75
C ARG A 92 0.99 0.11 -12.28
N ILE A 93 0.91 1.31 -11.70
CA ILE A 93 0.43 1.51 -10.33
C ILE A 93 -1.05 1.14 -10.24
N GLU A 94 -1.89 1.56 -11.20
CA GLU A 94 -3.30 1.18 -11.22
C GLU A 94 -3.49 -0.33 -11.34
N ALA A 95 -2.74 -1.00 -12.22
CA ALA A 95 -2.79 -2.46 -12.33
C ALA A 95 -2.40 -3.18 -11.01
N ILE A 96 -1.46 -2.62 -10.25
CA ILE A 96 -1.10 -3.15 -8.92
C ILE A 96 -2.27 -2.97 -7.96
N LYS A 97 -2.89 -1.79 -7.91
CA LYS A 97 -4.05 -1.53 -7.05
C LYS A 97 -5.20 -2.49 -7.34
N ASP A 98 -5.56 -2.65 -8.62
CA ASP A 98 -6.63 -3.57 -9.03
C ASP A 98 -6.33 -5.01 -8.56
N THR A 99 -5.09 -5.46 -8.75
CA THR A 99 -4.67 -6.80 -8.31
C THR A 99 -4.77 -6.98 -6.79
N GLU A 100 -4.39 -5.97 -6.00
CA GLU A 100 -4.49 -6.06 -4.54
C GLU A 100 -5.95 -6.00 -4.06
N TYR A 101 -6.80 -5.19 -4.69
CA TYR A 101 -8.23 -5.15 -4.37
C TYR A 101 -8.92 -6.49 -4.67
N ASP A 102 -8.60 -7.11 -5.82
CA ASP A 102 -9.14 -8.43 -6.16
C ASP A 102 -8.74 -9.49 -5.11
N ARG A 103 -7.49 -9.47 -4.64
CA ARG A 103 -7.02 -10.37 -3.57
C ARG A 103 -7.76 -10.13 -2.26
N GLU A 104 -7.94 -8.87 -1.88
CA GLU A 104 -8.65 -8.51 -0.65
C GLU A 104 -10.12 -8.97 -0.70
N LEU A 105 -10.77 -8.83 -1.86
CA LEU A 105 -12.12 -9.32 -2.11
C LEU A 105 -12.24 -10.83 -1.89
N VAL A 106 -11.33 -11.61 -2.49
CA VAL A 106 -11.28 -13.08 -2.32
C VAL A 106 -11.11 -13.46 -0.84
N ASP A 107 -10.21 -12.77 -0.13
CA ASP A 107 -9.98 -13.00 1.30
C ASP A 107 -11.21 -12.66 2.16
N LEU A 108 -11.89 -11.56 1.85
CA LEU A 108 -13.12 -11.13 2.52
C LEU A 108 -14.24 -12.14 2.30
N GLU A 109 -14.43 -12.62 1.08
CA GLU A 109 -15.42 -13.64 0.75
C GLU A 109 -15.17 -14.94 1.53
N ALA A 110 -13.92 -15.41 1.58
CA ALA A 110 -13.53 -16.57 2.37
C ALA A 110 -13.81 -16.38 3.87
N ARG A 111 -13.52 -15.19 4.42
CA ARG A 111 -13.84 -14.84 5.82
C ARG A 111 -15.35 -14.85 6.07
N LEU A 112 -16.14 -14.27 5.18
CA LEU A 112 -17.59 -14.23 5.29
C LEU A 112 -18.20 -15.64 5.27
N GLN A 113 -17.72 -16.51 4.40
CA GLN A 113 -18.19 -17.91 4.34
C GLN A 113 -17.90 -18.66 5.64
N ARG A 114 -16.71 -18.52 6.22
CA ARG A 114 -16.37 -19.12 7.52
C ARG A 114 -17.32 -18.64 8.63
N LEU A 115 -17.64 -17.35 8.67
CA LEU A 115 -18.57 -16.80 9.65
C LEU A 115 -20.00 -17.35 9.48
N ARG A 116 -20.48 -17.49 8.24
CA ARG A 116 -21.78 -18.09 7.94
C ARG A 116 -21.88 -19.54 8.41
N THR A 117 -20.87 -20.35 8.11
CA THR A 117 -20.81 -21.75 8.55
C THR A 117 -20.82 -21.86 10.07
N ARG A 118 -20.05 -21.01 10.76
CA ARG A 118 -20.01 -20.99 12.24
C ARG A 118 -21.35 -20.62 12.86
N ARG A 119 -22.08 -19.66 12.27
CA ARG A 119 -23.42 -19.29 12.72
C ARG A 119 -24.43 -20.42 12.49
N ALA A 120 -24.37 -21.09 11.34
CA ALA A 120 -25.25 -22.21 11.04
C ALA A 120 -25.01 -23.42 11.97
N ALA A 121 -23.76 -23.66 12.39
CA ALA A 121 -23.42 -24.70 13.35
C ALA A 121 -23.81 -24.37 14.81
N ALA A 122 -24.13 -23.11 15.09
CA ALA A 122 -24.54 -22.63 16.41
C ALA A 122 -26.07 -22.47 16.55
N ALA A 123 -26.82 -22.74 15.48
CA ALA A 123 -28.29 -22.72 15.43
C ALA A 123 -28.83 -24.15 15.41
#